data_AF-X1D186-F1
#
_entry.id   AF-X1D186-F1
#
_cell.length_a   1.000
_cell.length_b   1.000
_cell.length_c   1.000
_cell.angle_alpha   90.00
_cell.angle_beta   90.00
_cell.angle_gamma   90.00
#
_symmetry.space_group_name_H-M   'P 1'
#
loop_
_entity.id
_entity.type
_entity.pdbx_description
1 polymer ?
#
loop_
_entity_poly.entity_id
_entity_poly.type
_entity_poly.pdbx_seq_one_letter_code
_entity_poly.pdbx_strand_id
1 'polypeptide(L)' 'MEDCKLEFTDDALLAIARRALKKETGARGLRSIMEDVMLDVMFDLPDIEEV' A
#
# COMPACT_ATOMS: atom_id res chain seq x y z
N MET A 1 2.02 2.40 17.24
CA MET A 1 2.03 2.56 15.78
C MET A 1 3.49 2.53 15.42
N GLU A 2 3.94 1.33 15.10
CA GLU A 2 5.35 0.90 15.08
C GLU A 2 6.22 1.79 14.20
N ASP A 3 7.46 2.01 14.63
CA ASP A 3 8.47 2.81 13.94
C ASP A 3 9.04 2.05 12.72
N CYS A 4 8.20 1.71 11.75
CA CYS A 4 8.64 1.09 10.49
C CYS A 4 8.87 2.12 9.38
N LYS A 5 9.91 1.92 8.56
CA LYS A 5 10.13 2.70 7.34
C LYS A 5 9.46 2.01 6.16
N LEU A 6 8.57 2.74 5.50
CA LEU A 6 7.88 2.29 4.30
C LEU A 6 8.34 3.13 3.10
N GLU A 7 8.88 2.47 2.09
CA GLU A 7 9.31 3.09 0.83
C GLU A 7 8.55 2.48 -0.34
N PHE A 8 8.15 3.33 -1.29
CA PHE A 8 7.52 2.91 -2.54
C PHE A 8 8.42 3.27 -3.70
N THR A 9 8.56 2.34 -4.64
CA THR A 9 9.20 2.64 -5.93
C THR A 9 8.25 3.43 -6.82
N ASP A 10 8.81 4.21 -7.74
CA ASP A 10 8.02 4.97 -8.73
C ASP A 10 7.09 4.07 -9.55
N ASP A 11 7.56 2.86 -9.90
CA ASP A 11 6.76 1.86 -10.62
C ASP A 11 5.57 1.36 -9.81
N ALA A 12 5.73 1.18 -8.49
CA ALA A 12 4.63 0.79 -7.61
C ALA A 12 3.56 1.89 -7.57
N LEU A 13 3.97 3.14 -7.42
CA LEU A 13 3.06 4.30 -7.44
C LEU A 13 2.30 4.38 -8.78
N LEU A 14 2.99 4.19 -9.89
CA LEU A 14 2.37 4.15 -11.23
C LEU A 14 1.37 3.00 -11.37
N ALA A 15 1.69 1.81 -10.85
CA ALA A 15 0.80 0.66 -10.90
C ALA A 15 -0.47 0.89 -10.08
N ILE A 16 -0.35 1.48 -8.88
CA ILE A 16 -1.47 1.84 -8.01
C ILE A 16 -2.38 2.86 -8.71
N ALA A 17 -1.80 3.90 -9.32
CA ALA A 17 -2.56 4.91 -10.05
C ALA A 17 -3.32 4.31 -11.25
N ARG A 18 -2.69 3.43 -12.02
CA ARG A 18 -3.35 2.71 -13.14
C ARG A 18 -4.50 1.82 -12.65
N ARG A 19 -4.33 1.14 -11.52
CA ARG A 19 -5.38 0.30 -10.91
C ARG A 19 -6.56 1.14 -10.43
N ALA A 20 -6.32 2.32 -9.85
CA ALA A 20 -7.36 3.25 -9.41
C ALA A 20 -8.15 3.82 -10.60
N LEU A 21 -7.46 4.18 -11.69
CA LEU A 21 -8.10 4.62 -12.94
C LEU A 21 -9.00 3.53 -13.52
N LYS A 22 -8.55 2.26 -13.54
CA LYS A 22 -9.34 1.13 -14.04
C LYS A 22 -10.61 0.87 -13.21
N LYS A 23 -10.60 1.20 -11.91
CA LYS A 23 -11.76 1.05 -11.03
C LYS A 23 -12.75 2.23 -11.09
N GLU A 24 -12.54 3.23 -11.96
CA GLU A 24 -13.38 4.44 -12.13
C GLU A 24 -13.65 5.23 -10.84
N THR A 25 -12.87 4.99 -9.79
CA THR A 25 -13.00 5.64 -8.48
C THR A 25 -12.09 6.87 -8.33
N GLY A 26 -11.18 7.08 -9.30
CA GLY A 26 -10.22 8.17 -9.32
C GLY A 26 -9.35 8.19 -8.06
N ALA A 27 -9.01 9.38 -7.57
CA ALA A 27 -8.18 9.54 -6.37
C ALA A 27 -8.78 8.90 -5.10
N ARG A 28 -10.11 8.75 -5.03
CA ARG A 28 -10.78 8.12 -3.87
C ARG A 28 -10.47 6.62 -3.77
N GLY A 29 -10.19 5.98 -4.90
CA GLY A 29 -9.83 4.55 -4.95
C GLY A 29 -8.40 4.25 -4.49
N LEU A 30 -7.51 5.24 -4.45
CA LEU A 30 -6.10 5.04 -4.10
C LEU A 30 -5.97 4.47 -2.68
N ARG A 31 -6.68 5.06 -1.71
CA ARG A 31 -6.64 4.60 -0.31
C ARG A 31 -7.10 3.15 -0.16
N SER A 32 -8.21 2.78 -0.80
CA SER A 32 -8.72 1.41 -0.75
C SER A 32 -7.75 0.41 -1.40
N ILE A 33 -7.05 0.79 -2.46
CA ILE A 33 -6.03 -0.07 -3.09
C ILE A 33 -4.82 -0.21 -2.18
N MET A 34 -4.40 0.87 -1.51
CA MET A 34 -3.30 0.82 -0.55
C MET A 34 -3.63 -0.05 0.66
N GLU A 35 -4.83 0.09 1.22
CA GLU A 35 -5.29 -0.75 2.34
C GLU A 35 -5.36 -2.23 1.96
N ASP A 36 -5.85 -2.55 0.75
CA ASP A 36 -5.89 -3.91 0.20
C ASP A 36 -4.49 -4.53 0.05
N VAL A 37 -3.53 -3.77 -0.49
CA VAL A 37 -2.15 -4.26 -0.72
C VAL A 37 -1.35 -4.36 0.57
N MET A 38 -1.56 -3.45 1.52
CA MET A 38 -0.80 -3.39 2.76
C MET A 38 -1.37 -4.27 3.87
N LEU A 39 -2.56 -4.87 3.68
CA LEU A 39 -3.28 -5.59 4.74
C LEU A 39 -2.41 -6.68 5.39
N ASP A 40 -1.86 -7.57 4.57
CA ASP A 40 -1.05 -8.69 5.04
C ASP A 40 0.25 -8.19 5.67
N VAL A 41 0.91 -7.21 5.04
CA VAL A 41 2.16 -6.62 5.55
C VAL A 41 1.94 -5.95 6.92
N MET A 42 0.85 -5.20 7.11
CA MET A 42 0.52 -4.56 8.38
C MET A 42 0.10 -5.56 9.46
N PHE A 43 -0.46 -6.70 9.06
CA PHE A 43 -0.80 -7.78 10.00
C PHE A 43 0.46 -8.50 10.48
N ASP A 44 1.40 -8.74 9.59
CA ASP A 44 2.66 -9.42 9.90
C ASP A 44 3.69 -8.49 10.56
N LEU A 45 3.61 -7.18 10.33
CA LEU A 45 4.58 -6.18 10.81
C LEU A 45 4.91 -6.28 12.32
N PRO A 46 3.94 -6.47 13.24
CA PRO A 46 4.23 -6.61 14.67
C PRO A 46 5.06 -7.86 15.00
N ASP A 47 4.97 -8.91 14.17
CA ASP A 47 5.66 -10.19 14.33
C ASP A 47 7.02 -10.22 13.59
N ILE A 48 7.29 -9.24 12.73
CA ILE A 48 8.58 -9.05 12.09
C ILE A 48 9.52 -8.36 13.09
N GLU A 49 10.23 -9.17 13.89
CA GLU A 49 11.36 -8.67 14.69
C GLU A 49 12.38 -8.01 13.76
N GLU A 50 12.70 -6.72 14.01
CA GLU A 50 13.82 -6.05 13.34
C GLU A 50 15.10 -6.87 13.60
N VAL A 51 15.69 -7.40 12.52
CA VAL A 51 17.01 -8.06 12.55
C VAL A 51 18.12 -7.02 12.43
#